data_AF-A0A8J7X045-F1
#
_entry.id   AF-A0A8J7X045-F1
#
_cell.length_a   1.000
_cell.length_b   1.000
_cell.length_c   1.000
_cell.angle_alpha   90.00
_cell.angle_beta   90.00
_cell.angle_gamma   90.00
#
_symmetry.space_group_name_H-M   'P 1'
#
loop_
_entity.id
_entity.type
_entity.pdbx_description
1 polymer ?
#
loop_
_entity_poly.entity_id
_entity_poly.type
_entity_poly.pdbx_seq_one_letter_code
_entity_poly.pdbx_strand_id
1 'polypeptide(L)'
;MSEKKITKDQPADTHLEEQSRQLQERTKELNCLYALASLFADQSIPQTELLQKVVELIPPSWQYPEITCARLVWQGQEYRTQNFQETSWQQTSDILLQGAKTGYVQVCYLEERPAIHEGPFLKEEGDLLNALANNLSHYLEAKQIEREKDRSEEFNRAIIQSSPLPIFSLDLEGNVLTWNAAAEQVMGWERSAVVGNPLPIVPEDKQGEFRDLMQHVALEGGFTGKEIVRQRKDGQRVHVSLSTSPIYDVQGQVYGIMAALEDITERKRSEEALRGSEARYRELFNSIRDAILVADTDRNIIDCNTAFTELFGYSLEEIEGQKTYMVYHDLDEFRQMGEEIKRNMNTPNFLFTINYCNSP
;
A
#
# COMPACT_ATOMS: atom_id res chain seq x y z
N MET A 1 -19.61 -29.79 -97.15
CA MET A 1 -18.90 -28.61 -96.60
C MET A 1 -19.46 -28.38 -95.21
N SER A 2 -18.61 -28.55 -94.19
CA SER A 2 -19.00 -28.58 -92.78
C SER A 2 -19.08 -27.18 -92.19
N GLU A 3 -20.20 -26.86 -91.53
CA GLU A 3 -20.29 -25.77 -90.55
C GLU A 3 -19.60 -26.23 -89.26
N LYS A 4 -18.50 -25.55 -88.89
CA LYS A 4 -17.86 -25.69 -87.58
C LYS A 4 -18.66 -24.87 -86.56
N LYS A 5 -19.37 -25.57 -85.67
CA LYS A 5 -19.83 -25.02 -84.39
C LYS A 5 -18.62 -24.53 -83.58
N ILE A 6 -18.65 -23.25 -83.24
CA ILE A 6 -17.74 -22.60 -82.30
C ILE A 6 -18.16 -23.04 -80.90
N THR A 7 -17.25 -23.70 -80.17
CA THR A 7 -17.34 -23.93 -78.73
C THR A 7 -15.94 -23.77 -78.18
N LYS A 8 -15.70 -22.70 -77.41
CA LYS A 8 -14.72 -22.61 -76.31
C LYS A 8 -14.64 -21.17 -75.80
N ASP A 9 -15.41 -20.87 -74.76
CA ASP A 9 -15.20 -19.81 -73.76
C ASP A 9 -15.94 -20.22 -72.49
N GLN A 10 -15.39 -21.18 -71.74
CA GLN A 10 -15.95 -21.66 -70.47
C GLN A 10 -14.95 -21.73 -69.30
N PRO A 11 -13.61 -21.89 -69.47
CA PRO A 11 -12.71 -21.97 -68.31
C PRO A 11 -12.22 -20.59 -67.79
N ALA A 12 -12.31 -19.52 -68.60
CA ALA A 12 -11.87 -18.18 -68.19
C ALA A 12 -12.91 -17.49 -67.28
N ASP A 13 -14.19 -17.64 -67.58
CA ASP A 13 -15.28 -17.05 -66.78
C ASP A 13 -15.38 -17.69 -65.40
N THR A 14 -15.22 -19.01 -65.29
CA THR A 14 -15.21 -19.71 -63.99
C THR A 14 -14.06 -19.29 -63.09
N HIS A 15 -12.90 -18.96 -63.67
CA HIS A 15 -11.74 -18.49 -62.90
C HIS A 15 -11.92 -17.05 -62.39
N LEU A 16 -12.55 -16.19 -63.21
CA LEU A 16 -12.84 -14.81 -62.84
C LEU A 16 -13.91 -14.73 -61.72
N GLU A 17 -14.94 -15.58 -61.80
CA GLU A 17 -15.98 -15.68 -60.78
C GLU A 17 -15.41 -16.18 -59.44
N GLU A 18 -14.50 -17.15 -59.47
CA GLU A 18 -13.83 -17.66 -58.28
C GLU A 18 -12.92 -16.61 -57.62
N GLN A 19 -12.15 -15.85 -58.42
CA GLN A 19 -11.34 -14.73 -57.93
C GLN A 19 -12.20 -13.60 -57.35
N SER A 20 -13.31 -13.25 -58.02
CA SER A 20 -14.24 -12.23 -57.54
C SER A 20 -14.88 -12.62 -56.20
N ARG A 21 -15.25 -13.90 -56.03
CA ARG A 21 -15.78 -14.43 -54.77
C ARG A 21 -14.73 -14.35 -53.65
N GLN A 22 -13.48 -14.76 -53.92
CA GLN A 22 -12.39 -14.68 -52.94
C GLN A 22 -12.11 -13.24 -52.51
N LEU A 23 -12.14 -12.28 -53.45
CA LEU A 23 -11.97 -10.85 -53.15
C LEU A 23 -13.09 -10.30 -52.28
N GLN A 24 -14.34 -10.71 -52.52
CA GLN A 24 -15.48 -10.30 -51.71
C GLN A 24 -15.36 -10.80 -50.26
N GLU A 25 -15.01 -12.07 -50.07
CA GLU A 25 -14.81 -12.63 -48.72
C GLU A 25 -13.64 -11.96 -47.98
N ARG A 26 -12.52 -11.70 -48.67
CA ARG A 26 -11.40 -10.93 -48.11
C ARG A 26 -11.78 -9.50 -47.74
N THR A 27 -12.65 -8.86 -48.51
CA THR A 27 -13.13 -7.51 -48.21
C THR A 27 -13.99 -7.51 -46.94
N LYS A 28 -14.87 -8.51 -46.76
CA LYS A 28 -15.68 -8.65 -45.54
C LYS A 28 -14.81 -8.86 -44.30
N GLU A 29 -13.82 -9.75 -44.39
CA GLU A 29 -12.86 -10.04 -43.31
C GLU A 29 -12.12 -8.77 -42.88
N LEU A 30 -11.53 -8.04 -43.84
CA LEU A 30 -10.78 -6.82 -43.56
C LEU A 30 -11.64 -5.72 -42.97
N ASN A 31 -12.88 -5.55 -43.47
CA ASN A 31 -13.81 -4.56 -42.93
C ASN A 31 -14.19 -4.88 -41.47
N CYS A 32 -14.39 -6.16 -41.14
CA CYS A 32 -14.67 -6.61 -39.77
C CYS A 32 -13.53 -6.25 -38.83
N LEU A 33 -12.31 -6.67 -39.18
CA LEU A 33 -11.12 -6.48 -38.36
C LEU A 33 -10.74 -5.00 -38.24
N TYR A 34 -10.94 -4.20 -39.30
CA TYR A 34 -10.74 -2.75 -39.25
C TYR A 34 -11.75 -2.07 -38.32
N ALA A 35 -13.03 -2.43 -38.42
CA ALA A 35 -14.07 -1.89 -37.53
C ALA A 35 -13.79 -2.28 -36.07
N LEU A 36 -13.34 -3.52 -35.82
CA LEU A 36 -12.93 -3.97 -34.50
C LEU A 36 -11.76 -3.13 -33.95
N ALA A 37 -10.70 -2.94 -34.75
CA ALA A 37 -9.57 -2.12 -34.36
C ALA A 37 -9.97 -0.66 -34.09
N SER A 38 -10.87 -0.11 -34.89
CA SER A 38 -11.42 1.23 -34.67
C SER A 38 -12.21 1.34 -33.38
N LEU A 39 -13.00 0.32 -33.02
CA LEU A 39 -13.72 0.29 -31.74
C LEU A 39 -12.74 0.22 -30.55
N PHE A 40 -11.68 -0.58 -30.65
CA PHE A 40 -10.69 -0.71 -29.58
C PHE A 40 -9.84 0.55 -29.38
N ALA A 41 -9.66 1.36 -30.42
CA ALA A 41 -8.97 2.63 -30.35
C ALA A 41 -9.79 3.74 -29.66
N ASP A 42 -11.13 3.63 -29.67
CA ASP A 42 -12.02 4.61 -29.05
C ASP A 42 -12.13 4.38 -27.53
N GLN A 43 -11.40 5.18 -26.77
CA GLN A 43 -11.38 5.09 -25.30
C GLN A 43 -12.60 5.74 -24.63
N SER A 44 -13.47 6.43 -25.37
CA SER A 44 -14.64 7.12 -24.81
C SER A 44 -15.83 6.19 -24.57
N ILE A 45 -15.84 5.02 -25.23
CA ILE A 45 -16.95 4.07 -25.17
C ILE A 45 -16.79 3.18 -23.92
N PRO A 46 -17.83 3.07 -23.06
CA PRO A 46 -17.81 2.12 -21.96
C PRO A 46 -17.62 0.69 -22.46
N GLN A 47 -16.86 -0.12 -21.72
CA GLN A 47 -16.55 -1.51 -22.11
C GLN A 47 -17.82 -2.32 -22.44
N THR A 48 -18.91 -2.12 -21.71
CA THR A 48 -20.19 -2.80 -21.96
C THR A 48 -20.78 -2.44 -23.33
N GLU A 49 -20.70 -1.18 -23.73
CA GLU A 49 -21.18 -0.72 -25.05
C GLU A 49 -20.24 -1.19 -26.16
N LEU A 50 -18.92 -1.19 -25.91
CA LEU A 50 -17.94 -1.72 -26.85
C LEU A 50 -18.17 -3.21 -27.13
N LEU A 51 -18.34 -4.03 -26.09
CA LEU A 51 -18.63 -5.46 -26.25
C LEU A 51 -19.92 -5.72 -27.02
N GLN A 52 -20.96 -4.90 -26.80
CA GLN A 52 -22.19 -4.97 -27.58
C GLN A 52 -21.93 -4.62 -29.07
N LYS A 53 -21.17 -3.56 -29.36
CA LYS A 53 -20.81 -3.19 -30.74
C LYS A 53 -19.97 -4.26 -31.43
N VAL A 54 -19.07 -4.94 -30.72
CA VAL A 54 -18.30 -6.07 -31.27
C VAL A 54 -19.23 -7.18 -31.76
N VAL A 55 -20.27 -7.51 -31.00
CA VAL A 55 -21.27 -8.52 -31.41
C VAL A 55 -22.03 -8.09 -32.67
N GLU A 56 -22.32 -6.80 -32.80
CA GLU A 56 -23.02 -6.23 -33.96
C GLU A 56 -22.16 -6.21 -35.24
N LEU A 57 -20.83 -6.28 -35.12
CA LEU A 57 -19.91 -6.41 -36.27
C LEU A 57 -19.91 -7.80 -36.90
N ILE A 58 -20.39 -8.82 -36.21
CA ILE A 58 -20.27 -10.21 -36.65
C ILE A 58 -21.22 -10.51 -37.83
N PRO A 59 -22.55 -10.26 -37.76
CA PRO A 59 -23.45 -10.64 -38.86
C PRO A 59 -23.07 -10.11 -40.25
N PRO A 60 -22.72 -8.82 -40.43
CA PRO A 60 -22.35 -8.27 -41.74
C PRO A 60 -21.11 -8.91 -42.39
N SER A 61 -20.27 -9.58 -41.60
CA SER A 61 -19.01 -10.15 -42.05
C SER A 61 -19.10 -11.63 -42.39
N TRP A 62 -20.25 -12.27 -42.18
CA TRP A 62 -20.50 -13.67 -42.52
C TRP A 62 -21.05 -13.82 -43.94
N GLN A 63 -21.09 -15.06 -44.42
CA GLN A 63 -21.57 -15.39 -45.77
C GLN A 63 -23.05 -15.00 -45.95
N TYR A 64 -23.88 -15.20 -44.93
CA TYR A 64 -25.32 -14.92 -44.95
C TYR A 64 -25.76 -13.97 -43.81
N PRO A 65 -25.45 -12.67 -43.91
CA PRO A 65 -25.70 -11.70 -42.83
C PRO A 65 -27.13 -11.66 -42.29
N GLU A 66 -28.11 -11.92 -43.15
CA GLU A 66 -29.54 -11.87 -42.84
C GLU A 66 -30.01 -12.98 -41.89
N ILE A 67 -29.29 -14.10 -41.85
CA ILE A 67 -29.56 -15.23 -40.96
C ILE A 67 -28.46 -15.43 -39.91
N THR A 68 -27.40 -14.62 -39.90
CA THR A 68 -26.37 -14.67 -38.87
C THR A 68 -26.85 -13.98 -37.60
N CYS A 69 -26.63 -14.63 -36.47
CA CYS A 69 -26.74 -14.00 -35.16
C CYS A 69 -25.54 -14.38 -34.30
N ALA A 70 -25.20 -13.53 -33.32
CA ALA A 70 -24.01 -13.74 -32.51
C ALA A 70 -24.25 -13.43 -31.03
N ARG A 71 -23.46 -14.09 -30.19
CA ARG A 71 -23.41 -13.92 -28.74
C ARG A 71 -21.97 -13.86 -28.27
N LEU A 72 -21.68 -12.93 -27.37
CA LEU A 72 -20.42 -12.82 -26.65
C LEU A 72 -20.74 -12.95 -25.17
N VAL A 73 -20.07 -13.89 -24.50
CA VAL A 73 -20.13 -14.04 -23.04
C VAL A 73 -18.79 -13.62 -22.46
N TRP A 74 -18.82 -12.70 -21.51
CA TRP A 74 -17.64 -12.18 -20.82
C TRP A 74 -17.90 -12.05 -19.32
N GLN A 75 -17.12 -12.76 -18.48
CA GLN A 75 -17.26 -12.73 -17.00
C GLN A 75 -18.70 -12.95 -16.51
N GLY A 76 -19.46 -13.81 -17.20
CA GLY A 76 -20.86 -14.11 -16.88
C GLY A 76 -21.88 -13.08 -17.38
N GLN A 77 -21.44 -12.00 -18.03
CA GLN A 77 -22.31 -11.08 -18.76
C GLN A 77 -22.47 -11.51 -20.22
N GLU A 78 -23.68 -11.39 -20.75
CA GLU A 78 -24.04 -11.81 -22.11
C GLU A 78 -24.37 -10.59 -22.97
N TYR A 79 -23.78 -10.54 -24.16
CA TYR A 79 -24.00 -9.53 -25.20
C TYR A 79 -24.45 -10.27 -26.45
N ARG A 80 -25.52 -9.82 -27.11
CA ARG A 80 -26.12 -10.57 -28.22
C ARG A 80 -26.73 -9.67 -29.29
N THR A 81 -26.81 -10.18 -30.51
CA THR A 81 -27.63 -9.56 -31.56
C THR A 81 -29.11 -9.67 -31.19
N GLN A 82 -29.94 -8.76 -31.69
CA GLN A 82 -31.37 -8.73 -31.35
C GLN A 82 -32.12 -10.00 -31.77
N ASN A 83 -31.71 -10.61 -32.89
CA ASN A 83 -32.27 -11.83 -33.46
C ASN A 83 -31.61 -13.12 -32.93
N PHE A 84 -30.85 -13.07 -31.82
CA PHE A 84 -30.07 -14.22 -31.37
C PHE A 84 -30.93 -15.41 -30.98
N GLN A 85 -30.63 -16.56 -31.59
CA GLN A 85 -31.21 -17.85 -31.26
C GLN A 85 -30.14 -18.93 -31.43
N GLU A 86 -30.05 -19.85 -30.47
CA GLU A 86 -29.19 -21.02 -30.61
C GLU A 86 -29.79 -22.01 -31.61
N THR A 87 -28.95 -22.50 -32.53
CA THR A 87 -29.31 -23.50 -33.53
C THR A 87 -28.25 -24.59 -33.57
N SER A 88 -28.51 -25.67 -34.32
CA SER A 88 -27.50 -26.70 -34.58
C SER A 88 -26.34 -26.19 -35.45
N TRP A 89 -26.53 -25.06 -36.14
CA TRP A 89 -25.56 -24.43 -37.04
C TRP A 89 -24.84 -23.31 -36.26
N GLN A 90 -23.89 -23.72 -35.43
CA GLN A 90 -23.16 -22.81 -34.56
C GLN A 90 -21.65 -23.07 -34.55
N GLN A 91 -20.88 -22.02 -34.34
CA GLN A 91 -19.44 -22.08 -34.07
C GLN A 91 -19.11 -21.19 -32.88
N THR A 92 -18.01 -21.49 -32.20
CA THR A 92 -17.59 -20.78 -30.99
C THR A 92 -16.09 -20.67 -30.94
N SER A 93 -15.59 -19.51 -30.54
CA SER A 93 -14.19 -19.30 -30.19
C SER A 93 -14.09 -18.76 -28.76
N ASP A 94 -13.10 -19.25 -28.02
CA ASP A 94 -12.91 -18.89 -26.63
C ASP A 94 -12.16 -17.56 -26.49
N ILE A 95 -12.53 -16.80 -25.46
CA ILE A 95 -11.80 -15.62 -25.00
C ILE A 95 -10.91 -16.07 -23.84
N LEU A 96 -9.60 -15.90 -24.00
CA LEU A 96 -8.60 -16.39 -23.06
C LEU A 96 -7.89 -15.21 -22.39
N LEU A 97 -7.83 -15.22 -21.06
CA LEU A 97 -6.94 -14.34 -20.31
C LEU A 97 -5.87 -15.19 -19.65
N GLN A 98 -4.59 -14.88 -19.90
CA GLN A 98 -3.45 -15.65 -19.35
C GLN A 98 -3.60 -17.18 -19.56
N GLY A 99 -4.20 -17.59 -20.68
CA GLY A 99 -4.47 -18.99 -21.01
C GLY A 99 -5.71 -19.62 -20.35
N ALA A 100 -6.43 -18.90 -19.49
CA ALA A 100 -7.68 -19.35 -18.89
C ALA A 100 -8.90 -18.86 -19.68
N LYS A 101 -9.85 -19.75 -19.97
CA LYS A 101 -11.13 -19.39 -20.59
C LYS A 101 -11.98 -18.55 -19.63
N THR A 102 -12.24 -17.31 -20.03
CA THR A 102 -13.01 -16.32 -19.24
C THR A 102 -14.28 -15.86 -19.96
N GLY A 103 -14.40 -16.20 -21.24
CA GLY A 103 -15.53 -15.89 -22.08
C GLY A 103 -15.48 -16.68 -23.38
N TYR A 104 -16.43 -16.41 -24.27
CA TYR A 104 -16.44 -16.95 -25.63
C TYR A 104 -17.27 -16.06 -26.55
N VAL A 105 -16.99 -16.13 -27.85
CA VAL A 105 -17.80 -15.56 -28.93
C VAL A 105 -18.41 -16.71 -29.70
N GLN A 106 -19.72 -16.67 -29.89
CA GLN A 106 -20.51 -17.67 -30.58
C GLN A 106 -21.26 -17.04 -31.73
N VAL A 107 -21.32 -17.74 -32.85
CA VAL A 107 -22.04 -17.33 -34.05
C VAL A 107 -22.94 -18.47 -34.49
N CYS A 108 -24.19 -18.16 -34.83
CA CYS A 108 -25.19 -19.11 -35.26
C CYS A 108 -25.85 -18.66 -36.58
N TYR A 109 -26.21 -19.62 -37.42
CA TYR A 109 -27.14 -19.42 -38.54
C TYR A 109 -28.56 -19.82 -38.15
N LEU A 110 -29.54 -18.95 -38.41
CA LEU A 110 -30.96 -19.15 -38.09
C LEU A 110 -31.67 -20.12 -39.03
N GLU A 111 -31.15 -20.32 -40.24
CA GLU A 111 -31.71 -21.19 -41.27
C GLU A 111 -30.69 -22.23 -41.73
N GLU A 112 -31.16 -23.44 -42.04
CA GLU A 112 -30.34 -24.50 -42.61
C GLU A 112 -30.03 -24.22 -44.09
N ARG A 113 -28.75 -24.24 -44.46
CA ARG A 113 -28.27 -24.06 -45.84
C ARG A 113 -27.51 -25.31 -46.29
N PRO A 114 -27.53 -25.69 -47.58
CA PRO A 114 -26.83 -26.88 -48.05
C PRO A 114 -25.33 -26.74 -47.78
N ALA A 115 -24.74 -27.74 -47.11
CA ALA A 115 -23.30 -27.78 -46.84
C ALA A 115 -22.52 -27.86 -48.17
N ILE A 116 -21.91 -26.75 -48.57
CA ILE A 116 -20.97 -26.75 -49.67
C ILE A 116 -19.63 -27.24 -49.09
N HIS A 117 -19.47 -28.56 -49.10
CA HIS A 117 -18.23 -29.32 -48.88
C HIS A 117 -17.68 -29.57 -47.45
N GLU A 118 -17.79 -28.67 -46.44
CA GLU A 118 -17.13 -28.90 -45.11
C GLU A 118 -17.96 -28.56 -43.84
N GLY A 119 -19.24 -28.21 -43.97
CA GLY A 119 -20.12 -27.94 -42.82
C GLY A 119 -20.93 -26.65 -42.98
N PRO A 120 -21.53 -26.12 -41.90
CA PRO A 120 -22.33 -24.90 -41.90
C PRO A 120 -21.62 -23.63 -42.32
N PHE A 121 -20.35 -23.54 -41.99
CA PHE A 121 -19.55 -22.33 -42.09
C PHE A 121 -18.37 -22.58 -43.02
N LEU A 122 -17.93 -21.51 -43.69
CA LEU A 122 -16.69 -21.51 -44.45
C LEU A 122 -15.49 -21.54 -43.51
N LYS A 123 -14.35 -22.04 -43.99
CA LYS A 123 -13.09 -22.03 -43.24
C LYS A 123 -12.70 -20.60 -42.86
N GLU A 124 -12.89 -19.66 -43.78
CA GLU A 124 -12.60 -18.24 -43.60
C GLU A 124 -13.43 -17.61 -42.46
N GLU A 125 -14.66 -18.07 -42.25
CA GLU A 125 -15.52 -17.59 -41.15
C GLU A 125 -15.03 -18.10 -39.78
N GLY A 126 -14.57 -19.36 -39.73
CA GLY A 126 -13.90 -19.90 -38.55
C GLY A 126 -12.61 -19.17 -38.22
N ASP A 127 -11.78 -18.91 -39.25
CA ASP A 127 -10.54 -18.13 -39.10
C ASP A 127 -10.83 -16.69 -38.61
N LEU A 128 -11.87 -16.04 -39.15
CA LEU A 128 -12.30 -14.71 -38.72
C LEU A 128 -12.82 -14.71 -37.27
N LEU A 129 -13.63 -15.70 -36.87
CA LEU A 129 -14.12 -15.81 -35.50
C LEU A 129 -12.97 -16.00 -34.49
N ASN A 130 -12.00 -16.84 -34.82
CA ASN A 130 -10.80 -17.03 -34.01
C ASN A 130 -9.98 -15.73 -33.92
N ALA A 131 -9.82 -15.02 -35.04
CA ALA A 131 -9.12 -13.73 -35.07
C ALA A 131 -9.83 -12.67 -34.20
N LEU A 132 -11.16 -12.58 -34.28
CA LEU A 132 -11.98 -11.69 -33.45
C LEU A 132 -11.79 -12.01 -31.96
N ALA A 133 -11.94 -13.28 -31.57
CA ALA A 133 -11.78 -13.70 -30.18
C ALA A 133 -10.36 -13.45 -29.64
N ASN A 134 -9.33 -13.66 -30.47
CA ASN A 134 -7.95 -13.38 -30.09
C ASN A 134 -7.67 -11.89 -29.91
N ASN A 135 -8.13 -11.03 -30.83
CA ASN A 135 -8.00 -9.58 -30.71
C ASN A 135 -8.74 -9.06 -29.48
N LEU A 136 -9.94 -9.59 -29.22
CA LEU A 136 -10.71 -9.26 -28.03
C LEU A 136 -10.00 -9.70 -26.75
N SER A 137 -9.39 -10.89 -26.75
CA SER A 137 -8.58 -11.38 -25.62
C SER A 137 -7.43 -10.43 -25.30
N HIS A 138 -6.63 -10.04 -26.31
CA HIS A 138 -5.53 -9.08 -26.13
C HIS A 138 -6.01 -7.71 -25.61
N TYR A 139 -7.11 -7.19 -26.16
CA TYR A 139 -7.69 -5.92 -25.73
C TYR A 139 -8.13 -5.95 -24.27
N LEU A 140 -8.87 -7.00 -23.87
CA LEU A 140 -9.40 -7.16 -22.52
C LEU A 140 -8.28 -7.37 -21.51
N GLU A 141 -7.23 -8.12 -21.86
CA GLU A 141 -6.05 -8.32 -21.04
C GLU A 141 -5.33 -6.99 -20.77
N ALA A 142 -5.06 -6.21 -21.82
CA ALA A 142 -4.44 -4.89 -21.69
C ALA A 142 -5.27 -3.95 -20.79
N LYS A 143 -6.60 -3.94 -20.96
CA LYS A 143 -7.51 -3.13 -20.14
C LYS A 143 -7.56 -3.58 -18.68
N GLN A 144 -7.41 -4.88 -18.40
CA GLN A 144 -7.37 -5.38 -17.04
C GLN A 144 -6.06 -4.98 -16.34
N ILE A 145 -4.92 -5.12 -17.01
CA ILE A 145 -3.61 -4.72 -16.48
C ILE A 145 -3.59 -3.22 -16.14
N GLU A 146 -4.14 -2.39 -17.03
CA GLU A 146 -4.26 -0.94 -16.79
C GLU A 146 -5.08 -0.64 -15.53
N ARG A 147 -6.28 -1.26 -15.39
CA ARG A 147 -7.13 -1.06 -14.20
C ARG A 147 -6.50 -1.56 -12.91
N GLU A 148 -5.82 -2.69 -12.94
CA GLU A 148 -5.13 -3.23 -11.77
C GLU A 148 -4.00 -2.31 -11.32
N LYS A 149 -3.25 -1.74 -12.28
CA LYS A 149 -2.24 -0.73 -12.02
C LYS A 149 -2.85 0.53 -11.39
N ASP A 150 -3.88 1.10 -12.00
CA ASP A 150 -4.54 2.32 -11.50
C ASP A 150 -5.09 2.11 -10.08
N ARG A 151 -5.72 0.96 -9.83
CA ARG A 151 -6.25 0.59 -8.52
C ARG A 151 -5.13 0.45 -7.47
N SER A 152 -4.01 -0.17 -7.85
CA SER A 152 -2.84 -0.30 -6.96
C SER A 152 -2.25 1.06 -6.62
N GLU A 153 -2.09 1.94 -7.62
CA GLU A 153 -1.58 3.30 -7.43
C GLU A 153 -2.49 4.14 -6.53
N GLU A 154 -3.80 4.07 -6.73
CA GLU A 154 -4.79 4.76 -5.89
C GLU A 154 -4.78 4.24 -4.45
N PHE A 155 -4.73 2.92 -4.27
CA PHE A 155 -4.63 2.31 -2.95
C PHE A 155 -3.36 2.74 -2.20
N ASN A 156 -2.20 2.70 -2.85
CA ASN A 156 -0.93 3.13 -2.27
C ASN A 156 -0.95 4.62 -1.91
N ARG A 157 -1.51 5.46 -2.79
CA ARG A 157 -1.71 6.89 -2.52
C ARG A 157 -2.59 7.11 -1.29
N ALA A 158 -3.70 6.37 -1.17
CA ALA A 158 -4.61 6.49 -0.04
C ALA A 158 -3.92 6.14 1.29
N ILE A 159 -3.14 5.06 1.33
CA ILE A 159 -2.36 4.67 2.52
C ILE A 159 -1.42 5.80 2.95
N ILE A 160 -0.60 6.32 2.03
CA ILE A 160 0.37 7.37 2.33
C ILE A 160 -0.31 8.66 2.80
N GLN A 161 -1.40 9.06 2.16
CA GLN A 161 -2.12 10.29 2.51
C GLN A 161 -2.89 10.19 3.82
N SER A 162 -3.39 8.99 4.17
CA SER A 162 -4.10 8.73 5.42
C SER A 162 -3.18 8.51 6.63
N SER A 163 -1.88 8.32 6.40
CA SER A 163 -0.91 8.11 7.48
C SER A 163 -0.88 9.33 8.41
N PRO A 164 -0.91 9.13 9.74
CA PRO A 164 -0.75 10.21 10.70
C PRO A 164 0.70 10.70 10.82
N LEU A 165 1.66 9.93 10.28
CA LEU A 165 3.08 10.28 10.27
C LEU A 165 3.41 11.11 9.02
N PRO A 166 4.22 12.17 9.15
CA PRO A 166 4.88 12.80 8.02
C PRO A 166 5.65 11.77 7.19
N ILE A 167 5.22 11.61 5.94
CA ILE A 167 5.85 10.75 4.94
C ILE A 167 6.19 11.61 3.73
N PHE A 168 7.44 11.52 3.29
CA PHE A 168 7.92 12.20 2.11
C PHE A 168 9.00 11.39 1.43
N SER A 169 9.25 11.68 0.16
CA SER A 169 10.37 11.11 -0.56
C SER A 169 11.23 12.20 -1.19
N LEU A 170 12.50 11.86 -1.42
CA LEU A 170 13.52 12.74 -1.97
C LEU A 170 14.16 12.10 -3.20
N ASP A 171 14.65 12.91 -4.13
CA ASP A 171 15.65 12.48 -5.11
C ASP A 171 17.04 12.36 -4.44
N LEU A 172 18.05 11.95 -5.21
CA LEU A 172 19.42 11.77 -4.69
C LEU A 172 20.11 13.10 -4.35
N GLU A 173 19.64 14.20 -4.92
CA GLU A 173 20.08 15.56 -4.64
C GLU A 173 19.43 16.15 -3.37
N GLY A 174 18.43 15.47 -2.80
CA GLY A 174 17.72 15.88 -1.59
C GLY A 174 16.53 16.81 -1.84
N ASN A 175 16.05 16.91 -3.08
CA ASN A 175 14.82 17.63 -3.40
C ASN A 175 13.59 16.75 -3.14
N VAL A 176 12.51 17.37 -2.68
CA VAL A 176 11.28 16.67 -2.31
C VAL A 176 10.53 16.20 -3.55
N LEU A 177 10.30 14.90 -3.67
CA LEU A 177 9.47 14.29 -4.71
C LEU A 177 8.01 14.16 -4.27
N THR A 178 7.79 13.76 -3.02
CA THR A 178 6.44 13.59 -2.45
C THR A 178 6.34 14.16 -1.05
N TRP A 179 5.14 14.58 -0.67
CA TRP A 179 4.84 15.17 0.64
C TRP A 179 3.38 14.81 0.98
N ASN A 180 3.14 14.05 2.05
CA ASN A 180 1.80 13.64 2.46
C ASN A 180 1.10 14.71 3.31
N ALA A 181 -0.21 14.55 3.52
CA ALA A 181 -1.03 15.47 4.31
C ALA A 181 -0.51 15.66 5.75
N ALA A 182 -0.04 14.58 6.41
CA ALA A 182 0.54 14.69 7.75
C ALA A 182 1.83 15.51 7.77
N ALA A 183 2.67 15.42 6.72
CA ALA A 183 3.87 16.23 6.62
C ALA A 183 3.55 17.73 6.49
N GLU A 184 2.47 18.08 5.78
CA GLU A 184 1.98 19.47 5.75
C GLU A 184 1.55 19.96 7.13
N GLN A 185 0.75 19.16 7.84
CA GLN A 185 0.20 19.52 9.14
C GLN A 185 1.27 19.63 10.23
N VAL A 186 2.18 18.65 10.30
CA VAL A 186 3.19 18.57 11.36
C VAL A 186 4.36 19.51 11.09
N MET A 187 4.86 19.56 9.85
CA MET A 187 6.03 20.38 9.54
C MET A 187 5.67 21.82 9.15
N GLY A 188 4.39 22.09 8.84
CA GLY A 188 3.86 23.41 8.54
C GLY A 188 4.11 23.90 7.11
N TRP A 189 4.65 23.05 6.24
CA TRP A 189 4.95 23.37 4.84
C TRP A 189 3.90 22.76 3.90
N GLU A 190 3.29 23.58 3.06
CA GLU A 190 2.41 23.10 1.99
C GLU A 190 3.22 22.31 0.95
N ARG A 191 2.66 21.21 0.46
CA ARG A 191 3.21 20.34 -0.57
C ARG A 191 3.63 21.13 -1.81
N SER A 192 2.78 22.05 -2.26
CA SER A 192 3.00 22.89 -3.45
C SER A 192 4.26 23.75 -3.35
N ALA A 193 4.68 24.12 -2.13
CA ALA A 193 5.86 24.94 -1.89
C ALA A 193 7.15 24.12 -1.76
N VAL A 194 7.05 22.83 -1.42
CA VAL A 194 8.23 22.00 -1.12
C VAL A 194 8.58 21.04 -2.24
N VAL A 195 7.59 20.52 -2.97
CA VAL A 195 7.85 19.55 -4.06
C VAL A 195 8.71 20.20 -5.14
N GLY A 196 9.78 19.51 -5.54
CA GLY A 196 10.78 19.97 -6.50
C GLY A 196 11.89 20.85 -5.90
N ASN A 197 11.83 21.16 -4.60
CA ASN A 197 12.82 21.99 -3.91
C ASN A 197 13.59 21.18 -2.86
N PRO A 198 14.78 21.65 -2.43
CA PRO A 198 15.54 21.01 -1.35
C PRO A 198 14.70 20.86 -0.07
N LEU A 199 14.86 19.74 0.63
CA LEU A 199 14.13 19.43 1.85
C LEU A 199 14.22 20.56 2.90
N PRO A 200 13.13 21.31 3.20
CA PRO A 200 13.21 22.55 3.97
C PRO A 200 13.26 22.34 5.50
N ILE A 201 13.18 21.09 5.96
CA ILE A 201 13.08 20.75 7.38
C ILE A 201 14.43 20.45 8.03
N VAL A 202 15.52 20.53 7.26
CA VAL A 202 16.89 20.28 7.73
C VAL A 202 17.47 21.59 8.26
N PRO A 203 17.77 21.68 9.58
CA PRO A 203 18.45 22.86 10.13
C PRO A 203 19.82 23.09 9.49
N GLU A 204 20.27 24.34 9.43
CA GLU A 204 21.57 24.72 8.85
C GLU A 204 22.75 23.97 9.51
N ASP A 205 22.74 23.84 10.84
CA ASP A 205 23.74 23.10 11.61
C ASP A 205 23.68 21.57 11.42
N LYS A 206 22.66 21.07 10.71
CA LYS A 206 22.42 19.65 10.44
C LYS A 206 22.58 19.25 8.98
N GLN A 207 23.02 20.17 8.11
CA GLN A 207 23.25 19.88 6.69
C GLN A 207 24.31 18.79 6.46
N GLY A 208 25.35 18.73 7.31
CA GLY A 208 26.34 17.64 7.27
C GLY A 208 25.74 16.27 7.57
N GLU A 209 25.03 16.17 8.70
CA GLU A 209 24.31 14.96 9.12
C GLU A 209 23.33 14.49 8.03
N PHE A 210 22.62 15.42 7.39
CA PHE A 210 21.69 15.09 6.32
C PHE A 210 22.37 14.47 5.10
N ARG A 211 23.51 15.02 4.66
CA ARG A 211 24.29 14.44 3.54
C ARG A 211 24.78 13.03 3.87
N ASP A 212 25.30 12.83 5.08
CA ASP A 212 25.78 11.51 5.52
C ASP A 212 24.63 10.49 5.55
N LEU A 213 23.44 10.90 6.02
CA LEU A 213 22.25 10.07 6.01
C LEU A 213 21.80 9.71 4.58
N MET A 214 21.77 10.68 3.67
CA MET A 214 21.41 10.44 2.27
C MET A 214 22.37 9.43 1.62
N GLN A 215 23.68 9.62 1.82
CA GLN A 215 24.70 8.71 1.30
C GLN A 215 24.58 7.31 1.90
N HIS A 216 24.41 7.21 3.21
CA HIS A 216 24.24 5.93 3.88
C HIS A 216 23.03 5.17 3.35
N VAL A 217 21.87 5.82 3.18
CA VAL A 217 20.67 5.14 2.66
C VAL A 217 20.85 4.68 1.22
N ALA A 218 21.51 5.50 0.40
CA ALA A 218 21.77 5.15 -1.00
C ALA A 218 22.76 3.98 -1.18
N LEU A 219 23.74 3.83 -0.29
CA LEU A 219 24.81 2.82 -0.41
C LEU A 219 24.58 1.56 0.45
N GLU A 220 24.06 1.73 1.65
CA GLU A 220 23.96 0.68 2.67
C GLU A 220 22.51 0.24 2.95
N GLY A 221 21.52 1.03 2.52
CA GLY A 221 20.10 0.73 2.64
C GLY A 221 19.38 1.50 3.76
N GLY A 222 18.09 1.18 3.94
CA GLY A 222 17.22 1.88 4.88
C GLY A 222 17.49 1.55 6.36
N PHE A 223 17.05 2.43 7.25
CA PHE A 223 17.08 2.20 8.69
C PHE A 223 15.75 2.65 9.34
N THR A 224 15.53 2.25 10.59
CA THR A 224 14.34 2.65 11.35
C THR A 224 14.72 3.21 12.71
N GLY A 225 13.92 4.14 13.23
CA GLY A 225 14.02 4.58 14.62
C GLY A 225 15.19 5.51 14.95
N LYS A 226 15.87 6.12 13.97
CA LYS A 226 17.03 6.97 14.25
C LYS A 226 16.57 8.33 14.77
N GLU A 227 16.88 8.64 16.02
CA GLU A 227 16.52 9.93 16.62
C GLU A 227 17.40 11.06 16.09
N ILE A 228 16.76 12.10 15.57
CA ILE A 228 17.40 13.27 14.96
C ILE A 228 16.62 14.55 15.31
N VAL A 229 17.17 15.71 14.93
CA VAL A 229 16.51 17.01 15.11
C VAL A 229 16.18 17.61 13.76
N ARG A 230 14.93 18.06 13.59
CA ARG A 230 14.44 18.76 12.41
C ARG A 230 13.76 20.06 12.80
N GLN A 231 13.42 20.87 11.81
CA GLN A 231 12.82 22.18 12.00
C GLN A 231 11.50 22.31 11.24
N ARG A 232 10.48 22.85 11.90
CA ARG A 232 9.20 23.22 11.28
C ARG A 232 9.31 24.55 10.54
N LYS A 233 8.32 24.91 9.72
CA LYS A 233 8.31 26.18 8.96
C LYS A 233 8.46 27.43 9.82
N ASP A 234 7.94 27.41 11.05
CA ASP A 234 8.01 28.51 12.02
C ASP A 234 9.39 28.62 12.71
N GLY A 235 10.32 27.71 12.40
CA GLY A 235 11.64 27.66 12.99
C GLY A 235 11.73 26.82 14.27
N GLN A 236 10.65 26.25 14.77
CA GLN A 236 10.67 25.39 15.96
C GLN A 236 11.46 24.11 15.68
N ARG A 237 12.42 23.80 16.58
CA ARG A 237 13.11 22.50 16.57
C ARG A 237 12.22 21.42 17.15
N VAL A 238 12.18 20.28 16.47
CA VAL A 238 11.48 19.06 16.91
C VAL A 238 12.43 17.89 16.93
N HIS A 239 12.31 17.06 17.97
CA HIS A 239 12.95 15.76 18.01
C HIS A 239 12.09 14.78 17.27
N VAL A 240 12.67 14.09 16.29
CA VAL A 240 11.95 13.12 15.48
C VAL A 240 12.69 11.79 15.44
N SER A 241 11.93 10.71 15.46
CA SER A 241 12.41 9.38 15.11
C SER A 241 12.25 9.21 13.60
N LEU A 242 13.38 9.06 12.90
CA LEU A 242 13.45 8.95 11.44
C LEU A 242 13.57 7.48 11.02
N SER A 243 12.72 7.09 10.09
CA SER A 243 12.85 5.83 9.35
C SER A 243 12.96 6.12 7.86
N THR A 244 13.84 5.41 7.17
CA THR A 244 14.14 5.63 5.75
C THR A 244 14.20 4.32 4.98
N SER A 245 13.94 4.39 3.67
CA SER A 245 14.12 3.27 2.74
C SER A 245 14.52 3.79 1.36
N PRO A 246 15.47 3.15 0.66
CA PRO A 246 15.79 3.48 -0.72
C PRO A 246 14.64 3.12 -1.65
N ILE A 247 14.47 3.91 -2.72
CA ILE A 247 13.50 3.67 -3.79
C ILE A 247 14.28 3.27 -5.04
N TYR A 248 13.95 2.10 -5.58
CA TYR A 248 14.64 1.50 -6.72
C TYR A 248 13.88 1.71 -8.03
N ASP A 249 14.61 1.92 -9.11
CA ASP A 249 14.07 1.94 -10.46
C ASP A 249 13.94 0.51 -11.02
N VAL A 250 13.46 0.41 -12.27
CA VAL A 250 13.29 -0.88 -12.96
C VAL A 250 14.61 -1.62 -13.23
N GLN A 251 15.75 -0.95 -13.10
CA GLN A 251 17.10 -1.50 -13.27
C GLN A 251 17.73 -1.91 -11.93
N GLY A 252 17.03 -1.70 -10.81
CA GLY A 252 17.52 -1.98 -9.47
C GLY A 252 18.49 -0.90 -8.94
N GLN A 253 18.55 0.26 -9.59
CA GLN A 253 19.35 1.40 -9.12
C GLN A 253 18.53 2.28 -8.19
N VAL A 254 19.15 2.78 -7.12
CA VAL A 254 18.50 3.74 -6.22
C VAL A 254 18.33 5.06 -6.95
N TYR A 255 17.10 5.58 -7.04
CA TYR A 255 16.82 6.91 -7.62
C TYR A 255 16.21 7.90 -6.63
N GLY A 256 15.87 7.43 -5.43
CA GLY A 256 15.31 8.28 -4.39
C GLY A 256 15.26 7.59 -3.04
N ILE A 257 14.82 8.34 -2.03
CA ILE A 257 14.73 7.89 -0.64
C ILE A 257 13.35 8.24 -0.10
N MET A 258 12.65 7.26 0.45
CA MET A 258 11.44 7.47 1.24
C MET A 258 11.84 7.68 2.70
N ALA A 259 11.18 8.62 3.37
CA ALA A 259 11.38 8.92 4.79
C ALA A 259 10.03 9.07 5.50
N ALA A 260 9.97 8.57 6.74
CA ALA A 260 8.89 8.76 7.67
C ALA A 260 9.43 9.36 8.97
N LEU A 261 8.71 10.33 9.54
CA LEU A 261 9.06 10.97 10.80
C LEU A 261 7.98 10.70 11.85
N GLU A 262 8.40 10.42 13.06
CA GLU A 262 7.55 10.43 14.25
C GLU A 262 8.04 11.51 15.21
N ASP A 263 7.18 12.44 15.61
CA ASP A 263 7.53 13.47 16.58
C ASP A 263 7.62 12.86 17.99
N ILE A 264 8.82 12.86 18.56
CA ILE A 264 9.12 12.30 19.88
C ILE A 264 9.42 13.41 20.91
N THR A 265 9.09 14.67 20.59
CA THR A 265 9.42 15.83 21.43
C THR A 265 8.72 15.76 22.79
N GLU A 266 7.44 15.38 22.84
CA GLU A 266 6.70 15.25 24.11
C GLU A 266 7.25 14.12 24.98
N ARG A 267 7.60 12.99 24.35
CA ARG A 267 8.25 11.85 25.02
C ARG A 267 9.56 12.31 25.68
N LYS A 268 10.44 12.99 24.93
CA LYS A 268 11.70 13.51 25.46
C LYS A 268 11.52 14.52 26.59
N ARG A 269 10.57 15.45 26.44
CA ARG A 269 10.26 16.42 27.51
C ARG A 269 9.79 15.74 28.78
N SER A 270 8.99 14.69 28.66
CA SER A 270 8.50 13.91 29.80
C SER A 270 9.64 13.14 30.48
N GLU A 271 10.51 12.50 29.70
CA GLU A 271 11.72 11.82 30.22
C GLU A 271 12.69 12.79 30.91
N GLU A 272 12.93 13.96 30.32
CA GLU A 272 13.79 15.00 30.91
C GLU A 272 13.18 15.60 32.19
N ALA A 273 11.86 15.83 32.20
CA ALA A 273 11.15 16.32 33.39
C ALA A 273 11.20 15.29 34.53
N LEU A 274 11.00 14.01 34.22
CA LEU A 274 11.12 12.92 35.19
C LEU A 274 12.54 12.86 35.76
N ARG A 275 13.56 12.83 34.88
CA ARG A 275 14.97 12.80 35.31
C ARG A 275 15.36 14.01 36.14
N GLY A 276 14.86 15.20 35.77
CA GLY A 276 15.07 16.43 36.53
C GLY A 276 14.38 16.41 37.90
N SER A 277 13.19 15.82 37.98
CA SER A 277 12.47 15.64 39.25
C SER A 277 13.17 14.62 40.16
N GLU A 278 13.64 13.50 39.61
CA GLU A 278 14.39 12.48 40.37
C GLU A 278 15.72 13.03 40.90
N ALA A 279 16.47 13.75 40.08
CA ALA A 279 17.71 14.39 40.51
C ALA A 279 17.46 15.39 41.64
N ARG A 280 16.43 16.23 41.51
CA ARG A 280 16.04 17.19 42.54
C ARG A 280 15.56 16.51 43.83
N TYR A 281 14.78 15.43 43.73
CA TYR A 281 14.38 14.62 44.87
C TYR A 281 15.61 14.08 45.60
N ARG A 282 16.55 13.45 44.87
CA ARG A 282 17.77 12.88 45.45
C ARG A 282 18.63 13.94 46.15
N GLU A 283 18.82 15.11 45.52
CA GLU A 283 19.56 16.22 46.13
C GLU A 283 18.91 16.72 47.42
N LEU A 284 17.59 16.99 47.39
CA LEU A 284 16.88 17.48 48.58
C LEU A 284 16.87 16.42 49.69
N PHE A 285 16.53 15.18 49.36
CA PHE A 285 16.46 14.07 50.29
C PHE A 285 17.80 13.83 51.01
N ASN A 286 18.91 13.84 50.27
CA ASN A 286 20.26 13.67 50.81
C ASN A 286 20.82 14.90 51.51
N SER A 287 20.28 16.11 51.23
CA SER A 287 20.71 17.33 51.92
C SER A 287 20.15 17.47 53.35
N ILE A 288 19.11 16.70 53.69
CA ILE A 288 18.51 16.72 55.02
C ILE A 288 19.44 16.05 56.03
N ARG A 289 19.70 16.74 57.15
CA ARG A 289 20.61 16.27 58.21
C ARG A 289 20.02 15.22 59.12
N ASP A 290 18.70 15.15 59.20
CA ASP A 290 18.02 14.09 59.96
C ASP A 290 18.06 12.79 59.16
N ALA A 291 18.29 11.67 59.84
CA ALA A 291 18.23 10.36 59.23
C ALA A 291 16.79 10.06 58.77
N ILE A 292 16.60 9.86 57.47
CA ILE A 292 15.31 9.50 56.88
C ILE A 292 15.41 8.11 56.28
N LEU A 293 14.48 7.25 56.68
CA LEU A 293 14.25 5.91 56.14
C LEU A 293 12.84 5.87 55.55
N VAL A 294 12.73 5.43 54.31
CA VAL A 294 11.45 5.26 53.60
C VAL A 294 11.17 3.76 53.49
N ALA A 295 9.96 3.35 53.83
CA ALA A 295 9.51 1.97 53.76
C ALA A 295 8.13 1.85 53.10
N ASP A 296 7.86 0.69 52.49
CA ASP A 296 6.53 0.36 51.96
C ASP A 296 5.53 0.04 53.07
N THR A 297 4.28 -0.27 52.68
CA THR A 297 3.19 -0.62 53.63
C THR A 297 3.45 -1.89 54.42
N ASP A 298 4.28 -2.80 53.91
CA ASP A 298 4.70 -4.02 54.59
C ASP A 298 5.95 -3.81 55.45
N ARG A 299 6.44 -2.57 55.54
CA ARG A 299 7.64 -2.15 56.26
C ARG A 299 8.94 -2.74 55.71
N ASN A 300 8.99 -2.99 54.41
CA ASN A 300 10.25 -3.21 53.70
C ASN A 300 10.87 -1.85 53.37
N ILE A 301 12.18 -1.72 53.58
CA ILE A 301 12.92 -0.50 53.28
C ILE A 301 12.99 -0.34 51.75
N ILE A 302 12.64 0.86 51.28
CA ILE A 302 12.66 1.22 49.85
C ILE A 302 13.66 2.34 49.54
N ASP A 303 14.02 3.17 50.52
CA ASP A 303 14.99 4.26 50.33
C ASP A 303 15.54 4.75 51.67
N CYS A 304 16.72 5.36 51.68
CA CYS A 304 17.26 6.05 52.85
C CYS A 304 18.18 7.20 52.41
N ASN A 305 18.23 8.29 53.18
CA ASN A 305 19.08 9.43 52.84
C ASN A 305 20.52 9.25 53.35
N THR A 306 21.43 10.11 52.89
CA THR A 306 22.84 10.09 53.32
C THR A 306 22.99 10.17 54.84
N ALA A 307 22.21 11.00 55.54
CA ALA A 307 22.28 11.12 57.00
C ALA A 307 21.94 9.80 57.72
N PHE A 308 20.98 9.01 57.19
CA PHE A 308 20.71 7.67 57.71
C PHE A 308 21.93 6.76 57.55
N THR A 309 22.54 6.75 56.36
CA THR A 309 23.72 5.92 56.10
C THR A 309 24.90 6.29 56.99
N GLU A 310 25.10 7.59 57.25
CA GLU A 310 26.16 8.09 58.14
C GLU A 310 25.90 7.75 59.60
N LEU A 311 24.64 7.82 60.05
CA LEU A 311 24.26 7.57 61.44
C LEU A 311 24.25 6.07 61.79
N PHE A 312 23.71 5.24 60.90
CA PHE A 312 23.52 3.80 61.16
C PHE A 312 24.60 2.91 60.53
N GLY A 313 25.41 3.44 59.61
CA GLY A 313 26.53 2.73 58.99
C GLY A 313 26.17 1.74 57.88
N TYR A 314 24.90 1.70 57.47
CA TYR A 314 24.42 0.84 56.39
C TYR A 314 24.30 1.61 55.07
N SER A 315 24.66 0.98 53.95
CA SER A 315 24.30 1.50 52.63
C SER A 315 22.86 1.13 52.24
N LEU A 316 22.26 1.87 51.31
CA LEU A 316 20.94 1.52 50.78
C LEU A 316 20.95 0.09 50.18
N GLU A 317 22.01 -0.27 49.46
CA GLU A 317 22.17 -1.56 48.79
C GLU A 317 22.15 -2.75 49.77
N GLU A 318 22.60 -2.53 51.02
CA GLU A 318 22.61 -3.57 52.07
C GLU A 318 21.23 -3.78 52.70
N ILE A 319 20.40 -2.74 52.73
CA ILE A 319 19.16 -2.71 53.51
C ILE A 319 17.89 -2.66 52.65
N GLU A 320 18.02 -2.37 51.36
CA GLU A 320 16.89 -2.34 50.43
C GLU A 320 16.16 -3.69 50.42
N GLY A 321 14.84 -3.65 50.55
CA GLY A 321 13.99 -4.83 50.68
C GLY A 321 14.02 -5.51 52.06
N GLN A 322 14.94 -5.14 52.96
CA GLN A 322 14.96 -5.63 54.33
C GLN A 322 13.83 -5.00 55.15
N LYS A 323 13.44 -5.66 56.24
CA LYS A 323 12.42 -5.11 57.14
C LYS A 323 13.02 -4.02 58.04
N THR A 324 12.25 -2.98 58.30
CA THR A 324 12.65 -1.87 59.18
C THR A 324 12.96 -2.28 60.62
N TYR A 325 12.67 -3.52 61.07
CA TYR A 325 13.02 -3.96 62.44
C TYR A 325 14.51 -3.84 62.74
N MET A 326 15.38 -3.86 61.73
CA MET A 326 16.84 -3.82 61.90
C MET A 326 17.35 -2.52 62.55
N VAL A 327 16.57 -1.45 62.52
CA VAL A 327 16.91 -0.17 63.16
C VAL A 327 16.29 0.01 64.55
N TYR A 328 15.63 -1.01 65.10
CA TYR A 328 15.02 -0.98 66.43
C TYR A 328 15.90 -1.72 67.43
N HIS A 329 15.91 -1.26 68.69
CA HIS A 329 16.67 -1.91 69.76
C HIS A 329 16.02 -3.24 70.18
N ASP A 330 14.69 -3.32 70.18
CA ASP A 330 13.94 -4.53 70.45
C ASP A 330 12.75 -4.74 69.50
N LEU A 331 12.26 -5.99 69.46
CA LEU A 331 11.14 -6.38 68.59
C LEU A 331 9.77 -5.94 69.12
N ASP A 332 9.66 -5.58 70.40
CA ASP A 332 8.41 -5.14 71.00
C ASP A 332 8.10 -3.68 70.61
N GLU A 333 9.11 -2.80 70.53
CA GLU A 333 9.01 -1.45 69.95
C GLU A 333 8.60 -1.50 68.47
N PHE A 334 9.22 -2.41 67.69
CA PHE A 334 8.84 -2.63 66.30
C PHE A 334 7.38 -3.10 66.18
N ARG A 335 6.91 -3.99 67.06
CA ARG A 335 5.51 -4.43 67.07
C ARG A 335 4.56 -3.30 67.46
N GLN A 336 4.90 -2.55 68.51
CA GLN A 336 4.08 -1.44 69.00
C GLN A 336 3.92 -0.35 67.94
N MET A 337 5.01 0.06 67.29
CA MET A 337 4.96 1.00 66.17
C MET A 337 4.11 0.46 65.01
N GLY A 338 4.21 -0.85 64.73
CA GLY A 338 3.38 -1.48 63.69
C GLY A 338 1.88 -1.42 63.97
N GLU A 339 1.48 -1.64 65.22
CA GLU A 339 0.08 -1.49 65.66
C GLU A 339 -0.39 -0.04 65.56
N GLU A 340 0.46 0.92 65.95
CA GLU A 340 0.15 2.34 65.85
C GLU A 340 0.01 2.82 64.40
N ILE A 341 0.92 2.41 63.49
CA ILE A 341 0.80 2.69 62.06
C ILE A 341 -0.50 2.10 61.50
N LYS A 342 -0.86 0.87 61.87
CA LYS A 342 -2.11 0.24 61.42
C LYS A 342 -3.35 0.99 61.89
N ARG A 343 -3.39 1.43 63.16
CA ARG A 343 -4.50 2.21 63.71
C ARG A 343 -4.65 3.57 63.04
N ASN A 344 -3.53 4.15 62.60
CA ASN A 344 -3.47 5.50 62.04
C ASN A 344 -3.22 5.53 60.53
N MET A 345 -3.44 4.41 59.81
CA MET A 345 -3.10 4.26 58.40
C MET A 345 -3.84 5.26 57.48
N ASN A 346 -5.01 5.74 57.91
CA ASN A 346 -5.81 6.74 57.21
C ASN A 346 -5.66 8.17 57.78
N THR A 347 -4.76 8.35 58.76
CA THR A 347 -4.50 9.65 59.39
C THR A 347 -3.34 10.34 58.66
N PRO A 348 -3.58 11.42 57.90
CA PRO A 348 -2.50 12.15 57.27
C PRO A 348 -1.58 12.77 58.34
N ASN A 349 -0.26 12.71 58.11
CA ASN A 349 0.78 13.26 58.98
C ASN A 349 0.82 12.67 60.41
N PHE A 350 0.61 11.36 60.55
CA PHE A 350 0.81 10.67 61.83
C PHE A 350 2.28 10.76 62.26
N LEU A 351 2.53 11.33 63.46
CA LEU A 351 3.84 11.41 64.08
C LEU A 351 3.86 10.48 65.29
N PHE A 352 4.85 9.60 65.35
CA PHE A 352 5.11 8.73 66.51
C PHE A 352 6.57 8.85 66.88
N THR A 353 6.84 9.18 68.14
CA THR A 353 8.20 9.36 68.65
C THR A 353 8.59 8.14 69.47
N ILE A 354 9.72 7.54 69.09
CA ILE A 354 10.37 6.46 69.83
C ILE A 354 11.70 7.01 70.35
N ASN A 355 12.04 6.66 71.58
CA ASN A 355 13.33 7.05 72.16
C ASN A 355 14.36 5.99 71.79
N TYR A 356 15.30 6.33 70.90
CA TYR A 356 16.43 5.46 70.64
C TYR A 356 17.42 5.49 71.81
N CYS A 357 18.08 4.37 72.09
CA CYS A 357 19.17 4.30 73.07
C CYS A 357 20.32 5.21 72.63
N ASN A 358 20.48 6.38 73.28
CA ASN A 358 21.78 7.02 73.38
C ASN A 358 22.66 6.14 74.27
N SER A 359 23.47 5.25 73.69
CA SER A 359 24.58 4.66 74.44
C SER A 359 25.64 5.75 74.68
N PRO A 360 26.00 6.04 75.94
CA PRO A 360 27.08 6.97 76.27
C PRO A 360 28.48 6.46 75.89
#